data_AF-A0A2V8NW50-F1
#
_entry.id   AF-A0A2V8NW50-F1
#
_cell.length_a   1.000
_cell.length_b   1.000
_cell.length_c   1.000
_cell.angle_alpha   90.00
_cell.angle_beta   90.00
_cell.angle_gamma   90.00
#
_symmetry.space_group_name_H-M   'P 1'
#
loop_
_entity.id
_entity.type
_entity.pdbx_description
1 polymer ?
#
loop_
_entity_poly.entity_id
_entity_poly.type
_entity_poly.pdbx_seq_one_letter_code
_entity_poly.pdbx_strand_id
1 'polypeptide(L)' 'MSSATSSSKKRGLVLDPVKIKRAKRVLGTTTETETIERALDEIVEEDKRNKRAWKAHERFLRSDSQIDDVYGNLEP' A
#
# COMPACT_ATOMS: atom_id res chain seq x y z
N MET A 1 34.56 -0.55 11.72
CA MET A 1 33.41 0.34 11.97
C MET A 1 32.26 -0.55 12.42
N SER A 2 31.81 -0.38 13.65
CA SER A 2 31.04 -1.36 14.42
C SER A 2 29.62 -1.58 13.89
N SER A 3 29.28 -2.82 13.61
CA SER A 3 27.94 -3.29 13.29
C SER A 3 27.09 -3.31 14.57
N ALA A 4 26.19 -2.35 14.73
CA ALA A 4 25.20 -2.39 15.79
C ALA A 4 24.06 -3.34 15.38
N THR A 5 24.24 -4.64 15.58
CA THR A 5 23.12 -5.58 15.58
C THR A 5 22.35 -5.40 16.88
N SER A 6 21.32 -4.54 16.84
CA SER A 6 20.35 -4.44 17.93
C SER A 6 19.57 -5.75 18.05
N SER A 7 20.10 -6.66 18.85
CA SER A 7 19.40 -7.84 19.37
C SER A 7 18.28 -7.39 20.31
N SER A 8 17.21 -6.85 19.74
CA SER A 8 15.96 -6.56 20.44
C SER A 8 15.27 -7.89 20.78
N LYS A 9 15.56 -8.36 21.99
CA LYS A 9 14.84 -9.36 22.79
C LYS A 9 13.46 -9.71 22.20
N LYS A 10 13.31 -10.91 21.64
CA LYS A 10 12.02 -11.46 21.16
C LYS A 10 11.03 -11.52 22.34
N ARG A 11 10.27 -10.46 22.58
CA ARG A 11 8.93 -10.58 23.16
C ARG A 11 8.02 -10.94 22.01
N GLY A 12 7.24 -12.01 22.14
CA GLY A 12 6.23 -12.37 21.14
C GLY A 12 5.39 -11.14 20.81
N LEU A 13 5.41 -10.73 19.54
CA LEU A 13 4.52 -9.68 19.06
C LEU A 13 3.10 -10.22 19.21
N VAL A 14 2.33 -9.67 20.14
CA VAL A 14 0.91 -10.00 20.28
C VAL A 14 0.16 -9.14 19.28
N LEU A 15 -0.39 -9.79 18.25
CA LEU A 15 -1.21 -9.11 17.26
C LEU A 15 -2.61 -8.88 17.81
N ASP A 16 -3.17 -7.72 17.48
CA ASP A 16 -4.53 -7.37 17.90
C ASP A 16 -5.53 -8.31 17.19
N PRO A 17 -6.28 -9.14 17.94
CA PRO A 17 -7.17 -10.14 17.35
C PRO A 17 -8.31 -9.51 16.54
N VAL A 18 -8.72 -8.28 16.87
CA VAL A 18 -9.75 -7.56 16.10
C VAL A 18 -9.20 -7.16 14.74
N LYS A 19 -7.93 -6.70 14.68
CA LYS A 19 -7.26 -6.38 13.42
C LYS A 19 -7.05 -7.62 12.56
N ILE A 20 -6.61 -8.73 13.16
CA ILE A 20 -6.45 -10.01 12.44
C ILE A 20 -7.79 -10.51 11.90
N LYS A 21 -8.87 -10.46 12.70
CA LYS A 21 -10.21 -10.86 12.22
C LYS A 21 -10.69 -10.01 11.06
N ARG A 22 -10.44 -8.69 11.09
CA ARG A 22 -10.77 -7.78 9.98
C ARG A 22 -9.94 -8.11 8.74
N ALA A 23 -8.64 -8.26 8.90
CA ALA A 23 -7.73 -8.60 7.81
C ALA A 23 -8.10 -9.93 7.16
N LYS A 24 -8.43 -10.97 7.95
CA LYS A 24 -8.94 -12.26 7.45
C LYS A 24 -10.16 -12.11 6.56
N ARG A 25 -11.12 -11.26 6.96
CA ARG A 25 -12.33 -11.00 6.18
C ARG A 25 -12.03 -10.26 4.87
N VAL A 26 -11.12 -9.29 4.89
CA VAL A 26 -10.75 -8.51 3.70
C VAL A 26 -9.94 -9.36 2.72
N LEU A 27 -9.00 -10.16 3.22
CA LEU A 27 -8.07 -10.95 2.42
C LEU A 27 -8.58 -12.38 2.11
N GLY A 28 -9.75 -12.75 2.62
CA GLY A 28 -10.36 -14.07 2.41
C GLY A 28 -9.49 -15.23 2.93
N THR A 29 -8.80 -15.04 4.06
CA THR A 29 -7.86 -16.02 4.63
C THR A 29 -8.43 -16.75 5.83
N THR A 30 -7.95 -17.99 6.04
CA THR A 30 -8.46 -18.87 7.09
C THR A 30 -7.56 -18.89 8.32
N THR A 31 -6.27 -18.59 8.18
CA THR A 31 -5.30 -18.61 9.29
C THR A 31 -4.64 -17.25 9.51
N GLU A 32 -4.17 -16.98 10.73
CA GLU A 32 -3.45 -15.74 11.04
C GLU A 32 -2.16 -15.62 10.21
N THR A 33 -1.37 -16.69 10.12
CA THR A 33 -0.14 -16.72 9.33
C THR A 33 -0.40 -16.42 7.86
N GLU A 34 -1.39 -17.08 7.23
CA GLU A 34 -1.77 -16.80 5.84
C GLU A 34 -2.22 -15.35 5.65
N THR A 35 -2.92 -14.78 6.63
CA THR A 35 -3.34 -13.38 6.61
C THR A 35 -2.15 -12.44 6.59
N ILE A 36 -1.13 -12.73 7.39
CA ILE A 36 0.08 -11.91 7.48
C ILE A 36 0.86 -12.01 6.17
N GLU A 37 1.11 -13.22 5.66
CA GLU A 37 1.82 -13.43 4.40
C GLU A 37 1.14 -12.67 3.24
N ARG A 38 -0.19 -12.85 3.07
CA ARG A 38 -0.93 -12.13 2.03
C ARG A 38 -0.95 -10.62 2.23
N ALA A 39 -1.05 -10.15 3.47
CA ALA A 39 -1.02 -8.71 3.75
C ALA A 39 0.33 -8.10 3.35
N LEU A 40 1.43 -8.83 3.56
CA LEU A 40 2.77 -8.41 3.18
C LEU A 40 2.93 -8.37 1.65
N ASP A 41 2.40 -9.37 0.94
CA ASP A 41 2.41 -9.35 -0.53
C ASP A 41 1.60 -8.18 -1.09
N GLU A 42 0.38 -7.96 -0.57
CA GLU A 42 -0.49 -6.88 -1.04
C GLU A 42 0.10 -5.50 -0.83
N ILE A 43 0.73 -5.21 0.33
CA ILE A 43 1.29 -3.88 0.58
C ILE A 43 2.50 -3.60 -0.31
N VAL A 44 3.28 -4.62 -0.68
CA VAL A 44 4.39 -4.47 -1.63
C VAL A 44 3.86 -4.19 -3.04
N GLU A 45 2.81 -4.87 -3.46
CA GLU A 45 2.19 -4.61 -4.76
C GLU A 45 1.43 -3.27 -4.80
N GLU A 46 0.83 -2.85 -3.68
CA GLU A 46 0.24 -1.53 -3.54
C GLU A 46 1.29 -0.42 -3.65
N ASP A 47 2.44 -0.53 -2.98
CA ASP A 47 3.53 0.44 -3.11
C ASP A 47 4.03 0.55 -4.57
N LYS A 48 4.18 -0.58 -5.26
CA LYS A 48 4.54 -0.59 -6.69
C LYS A 48 3.49 0.11 -7.56
N ARG A 49 2.19 -0.12 -7.29
CA ARG A 49 1.08 0.55 -8.00
C ARG A 49 1.07 2.05 -7.72
N ASN A 50 1.21 2.44 -6.46
CA ASN A 50 1.23 3.85 -6.02
C ASN A 50 2.41 4.60 -6.63
N LYS A 51 3.60 4.01 -6.67
CA LYS A 51 4.77 4.61 -7.35
C LYS A 51 4.52 4.84 -8.84
N ARG A 52 3.86 3.92 -9.53
CA ARG A 52 3.50 4.10 -10.95
C ARG A 52 2.47 5.21 -11.14
N ALA A 53 1.41 5.22 -10.33
CA ALA A 53 0.38 6.25 -10.36
C ALA A 53 0.97 7.64 -10.07
N TRP A 54 1.81 7.75 -9.05
CA TRP A 54 2.49 8.99 -8.70
C TRP A 54 3.41 9.47 -9.82
N LYS A 55 4.21 8.57 -10.42
CA LYS A 55 5.07 8.93 -11.56
C LYS A 55 4.27 9.37 -12.78
N ALA A 56 3.11 8.76 -13.04
CA ALA A 56 2.21 9.19 -14.11
C ALA A 56 1.63 10.58 -13.80
N HIS A 57 1.21 10.81 -12.56
CA HIS A 57 0.71 12.11 -12.10
C HIS A 57 1.77 13.21 -12.21
N GLU A 58 3.01 12.95 -11.76
CA GLU A 58 4.11 13.91 -11.93
C GLU A 58 4.42 14.20 -13.40
N ARG A 59 4.37 13.18 -14.27
CA ARG A 59 4.53 13.38 -15.72
C ARG A 59 3.41 14.24 -16.30
N PHE A 60 2.18 14.00 -15.88
CA PHE A 60 1.02 14.78 -16.29
C PHE A 60 1.11 16.25 -15.83
N LEU A 61 1.50 16.49 -14.58
CA LEU A 61 1.69 17.85 -14.07
C LEU A 61 2.84 18.59 -14.75
N ARG A 62 3.88 17.87 -15.20
CA ARG A 62 5.03 18.45 -15.92
C ARG A 62 4.82 18.57 -17.42
N SER A 63 3.83 17.88 -17.98
CA SER A 63 3.48 18.05 -19.38
C SER A 63 2.67 19.32 -19.55
N ASP A 64 2.92 20.06 -20.63
CA ASP A 64 2.06 21.15 -21.10
C ASP A 64 0.75 20.61 -21.71
N SER A 65 0.19 19.54 -21.14
CA SER A 65 -1.04 18.94 -21.62
C SER A 65 -2.23 19.84 -21.29
N GLN A 66 -2.89 20.37 -22.33
CA GLN A 66 -4.17 21.03 -22.18
C GLN A 66 -5.27 19.99 -21.94
N ILE A 67 -6.11 20.25 -20.95
CA ILE A 67 -7.33 19.48 -20.70
C ILE A 67 -8.46 20.24 -21.40
N ASP A 68 -8.92 19.69 -22.52
CA ASP A 68 -10.09 20.23 -23.22
C ASP A 68 -11.36 19.58 -22.67
N ASP A 69 -12.38 20.39 -22.41
CA ASP A 69 -13.71 19.88 -22.08
C ASP A 69 -14.43 19.44 -23.35
N VAL A 70 -14.30 18.16 -23.68
CA VAL A 70 -14.90 17.54 -24.86
C VAL A 70 -16.44 17.50 -24.78
N TYR A 71 -17.01 17.58 -23.57
CA TYR A 71 -18.46 17.44 -23.36
C TYR A 71 -19.16 18.77 -23.07
N GLY A 72 -18.41 19.86 -22.89
CA GLY A 72 -18.96 21.20 -22.63
C GLY A 72 -19.75 21.31 -21.33
N ASN A 73 -19.41 20.50 -20.32
CA ASN A 73 -20.06 20.46 -19.02
C ASN A 73 -19.42 21.39 -17.98
N LEU A 74 -18.23 21.90 -18.25
CA LEU A 74 -17.57 22.92 -17.46
C LEU A 74 -17.93 24.27 -18.09
N GLU A 75 -18.90 24.95 -17.48
CA GLU A 75 -19.21 26.34 -17.82
C GLU A 75 -17.95 27.23 -17.64
N PRO A 76 -17.83 28.33 -18.42
CA PRO A 76 -16.65 29.19 -18.46
C PRO A 76 -16.26 29.84 -17.13
#